data_AF-A0A0G4FPJ1-F1
#
_entry.id   AF-A0A0G4FPJ1-F1
#
_cell.length_a   1.000
_cell.length_b   1.000
_cell.length_c   1.000
_cell.angle_alpha   90.00
_cell.angle_beta   90.00
_cell.angle_gamma   90.00
#
_symmetry.space_group_name_H-M   'P 1'
#
loop_
_entity.id
_entity.type
_entity.pdbx_description
1 polymer ?
#
loop_
_entity_poly.entity_id
_entity_poly.type
_entity_poly.pdbx_seq_one_letter_code
_entity_poly.pdbx_strand_id
1 'polypeptide(L)'
;MSAPSNPHGPSGTGSQPQVVVDLGDISRLLSRADDTPGGASASMQSDSQTSMTAEQFHKYFDFLTSSQEELRADKRKLEAQLADHQAQVKDKDRIIEELRKENAELRARHEQKDTLASLHREPRDLVWDRGFYHGTVQNEKPHGFGLLSTADRKVKRYEGDWQDGKYDGYGIVFDEHSGETTYEGDFKDGKKHGKGKEYASFETRNQQRQMETKMCLVYEGDFADGKRQGQMGTEYKALDGRMVKVYEGEWRDNKRHGQGRELPHYDSSTRQHILEYTGSWVNGKRHGEGEELSRGKVTYKGGWAGGEKKGNGTAGGMELRDDRGQRLGYYHGPTLDGRPHGRGTELQQNDGQLLYEGEWANGEKTYRGKGKVGFMELKDDKGRWQGHYYHGETQDGQPNGEGEVRYRSLVVYKGGFKDGKRHGKGEELTGGKVTYEGGWEDGEKKGDGVATGMPWEQNFYHLTGSQMERGNCETAATESSTRASGRTAITKAASHMGEWREGLSHSGTLFPDGIYDGRKNADGTPKYPIKPIRWQAGQKIPYSCSCGGLFPADDL
;
A
#
# COMPACT_ATOMS: atom_id res chain seq x y z
N MET A 1 5.48 -66.64 33.92
CA MET A 1 5.39 -68.08 34.23
C MET A 1 4.41 -68.71 33.26
N SER A 2 4.88 -69.75 32.59
CA SER A 2 4.23 -70.79 31.77
C SER A 2 2.77 -70.68 31.32
N ALA A 3 2.58 -70.95 30.02
CA ALA A 3 1.32 -71.21 29.30
C ALA A 3 0.49 -72.38 29.88
N PRO A 4 -0.79 -72.51 29.46
CA PRO A 4 -1.18 -73.59 28.53
C PRO A 4 -2.18 -73.11 27.44
N SER A 5 -1.99 -73.41 26.15
CA SER A 5 -2.29 -74.65 25.40
C SER A 5 -3.73 -74.78 24.86
N ASN A 6 -3.80 -74.86 23.53
CA ASN A 6 -4.93 -75.17 22.62
C ASN A 6 -5.86 -76.31 23.05
N PRO A 7 -7.05 -76.40 22.41
CA PRO A 7 -7.24 -77.55 21.52
C PRO A 7 -7.93 -77.25 20.17
N HIS A 8 -7.50 -78.01 19.16
CA HIS A 8 -8.04 -78.12 17.80
C HIS A 8 -9.30 -79.01 17.71
N GLY A 9 -10.25 -78.58 16.86
CA GLY A 9 -10.90 -79.40 15.80
C GLY A 9 -12.18 -80.19 16.16
N PRO A 10 -13.14 -80.39 15.22
CA PRO A 10 -12.86 -80.97 13.90
C PRO A 10 -13.67 -80.42 12.69
N SER A 11 -13.29 -80.95 11.53
CA SER A 11 -13.68 -80.80 10.13
C SER A 11 -15.17 -80.92 9.73
N GLY A 12 -15.58 -80.22 8.67
CA GLY A 12 -16.82 -80.49 7.92
C GLY A 12 -17.05 -79.61 6.67
N THR A 13 -16.63 -80.12 5.51
CA THR A 13 -17.23 -80.02 4.15
C THR A 13 -17.87 -78.70 3.65
N GLY A 14 -17.20 -78.11 2.64
CA GLY A 14 -17.77 -77.62 1.37
C GLY A 14 -19.15 -76.96 1.34
N SER A 15 -19.15 -75.63 1.35
CA SER A 15 -19.93 -74.77 0.44
C SER A 15 -19.40 -73.35 0.62
N GLN A 16 -19.11 -72.62 -0.47
CA GLN A 16 -18.80 -71.20 -0.35
C GLN A 16 -20.04 -70.48 0.19
N PRO A 17 -19.98 -69.83 1.37
CA PRO A 17 -21.07 -68.97 1.79
C PRO A 17 -20.93 -67.65 1.04
N GLN A 18 -21.89 -67.35 0.17
CA GLN A 18 -22.22 -65.97 -0.17
C GLN A 18 -22.51 -65.25 1.14
N VAL A 19 -21.65 -64.33 1.54
CA VAL A 19 -21.91 -63.46 2.69
C VAL A 19 -22.94 -62.44 2.24
N VAL A 20 -24.21 -62.75 2.51
CA VAL A 20 -25.30 -61.76 2.45
C VAL A 20 -25.14 -60.88 3.68
N VAL A 21 -24.58 -59.69 3.49
CA VAL A 21 -24.55 -58.66 4.53
C VAL A 21 -25.89 -57.92 4.49
N ASP A 22 -26.72 -58.11 5.52
CA ASP A 22 -27.90 -57.29 5.74
C ASP A 22 -27.45 -55.87 6.13
N LEU A 23 -27.63 -54.92 5.23
CA LEU A 23 -27.26 -53.51 5.42
C LEU A 23 -28.15 -52.78 6.46
N GLY A 24 -29.15 -53.46 7.03
CA GLY A 24 -29.98 -52.94 8.12
C GLY A 24 -29.20 -52.64 9.41
N ASP A 25 -28.14 -53.40 9.71
CA ASP A 25 -27.38 -53.24 10.95
C ASP A 25 -26.29 -52.15 10.87
N ILE A 26 -25.85 -51.76 9.66
CA ILE A 26 -24.87 -50.68 9.47
C ILE A 26 -25.52 -49.30 9.70
N SER A 27 -26.80 -49.15 9.33
CA SER A 27 -27.57 -47.91 9.56
C SER A 27 -27.78 -47.59 11.05
N ARG A 28 -27.83 -48.62 11.92
CA ARG A 28 -27.94 -48.44 13.39
C ARG A 28 -26.64 -48.04 14.08
N LEU A 29 -25.48 -48.26 13.45
CA LEU A 29 -24.18 -47.87 14.01
C LEU A 29 -23.81 -46.41 13.68
N LEU A 30 -24.33 -45.85 12.57
CA LEU A 30 -24.10 -44.45 12.18
C LEU A 30 -25.07 -43.45 12.85
N SER A 31 -26.22 -43.90 13.38
CA SER A 31 -27.22 -43.04 14.02
C SER A 31 -26.91 -42.65 15.49
N ARG A 32 -25.74 -43.04 16.02
CA ARG A 32 -25.27 -42.64 17.37
C ARG A 32 -24.11 -41.64 17.34
N ALA A 33 -23.77 -41.10 16.16
CA ALA A 33 -22.64 -40.19 15.97
C ALA A 33 -23.04 -38.81 15.42
N ASP A 34 -24.26 -38.34 15.70
CA ASP A 34 -24.72 -36.98 15.38
C ASP A 34 -25.10 -36.24 16.67
N ASP A 35 -24.13 -35.52 17.24
CA ASP A 35 -24.37 -34.37 18.11
C ASP A 35 -23.22 -33.38 17.92
N THR A 36 -23.19 -32.75 16.73
CA THR A 36 -22.45 -31.52 16.48
C THR A 36 -23.32 -30.54 15.69
N PRO A 37 -23.47 -29.27 16.12
CA PRO A 37 -24.34 -28.32 15.45
C PRO A 37 -23.61 -27.65 14.29
N GLY A 38 -24.02 -27.97 13.06
CA GLY A 38 -23.54 -27.31 11.84
C GLY A 38 -24.06 -28.03 10.60
N GLY A 39 -25.04 -27.43 9.93
CA GLY A 39 -25.95 -28.14 9.04
C GLY A 39 -25.39 -28.57 7.68
N ALA A 40 -25.99 -29.62 7.14
CA ALA A 40 -26.26 -29.81 5.72
C ALA A 40 -27.34 -30.89 5.57
N SER A 41 -28.54 -30.51 5.14
CA SER A 41 -29.60 -31.44 4.77
C SER A 41 -29.18 -32.23 3.53
N ALA A 42 -29.05 -33.55 3.63
CA ALA A 42 -28.92 -34.42 2.47
C ALA A 42 -30.07 -35.44 2.47
N SER A 43 -31.08 -35.18 1.65
CA SER A 43 -32.11 -36.17 1.31
C SER A 43 -31.48 -37.24 0.41
N MET A 44 -31.32 -38.47 0.91
CA MET A 44 -31.01 -39.62 0.05
C MET A 44 -32.28 -40.39 -0.27
N GLN A 45 -32.71 -40.26 -1.53
CA GLN A 45 -33.68 -41.16 -2.14
C GLN A 45 -33.04 -42.55 -2.28
N SER A 46 -33.84 -43.57 -1.97
CA SER A 46 -33.53 -44.97 -2.18
C SER A 46 -33.52 -45.28 -3.68
N ASP A 47 -32.40 -45.76 -4.22
CA ASP A 47 -32.41 -46.61 -5.42
C ASP A 47 -31.10 -47.41 -5.61
N SER A 48 -31.28 -48.68 -5.95
CA SER A 48 -30.35 -49.64 -6.57
C SER A 48 -29.27 -50.35 -5.73
N GLN A 49 -29.37 -51.70 -5.73
CA GLN A 49 -28.35 -52.64 -5.30
C GLN A 49 -27.05 -52.46 -6.10
N THR A 50 -25.95 -52.13 -5.43
CA THR A 50 -24.60 -52.24 -5.99
C THR A 50 -23.93 -53.47 -5.37
N SER A 51 -23.59 -54.51 -6.15
CA SER A 51 -22.82 -55.65 -5.63
C SER A 51 -21.31 -55.35 -5.75
N MET A 52 -20.61 -55.38 -4.62
CA MET A 52 -19.14 -55.26 -4.57
C MET A 52 -18.51 -56.64 -4.77
N THR A 53 -17.37 -56.70 -5.46
CA THR A 53 -16.58 -57.94 -5.55
C THR A 53 -15.88 -58.23 -4.22
N ALA A 54 -15.56 -59.49 -3.93
CA ALA A 54 -14.90 -59.89 -2.68
C ALA A 54 -13.56 -59.14 -2.44
N GLU A 55 -12.85 -58.80 -3.51
CA GLU A 55 -11.60 -58.06 -3.50
C GLU A 55 -11.81 -56.56 -3.15
N GLN A 56 -12.91 -55.97 -3.61
CA GLN A 56 -13.32 -54.62 -3.22
C GLN A 56 -13.78 -54.57 -1.76
N PHE A 57 -14.46 -55.62 -1.28
CA PHE A 57 -14.86 -55.73 0.13
C PHE A 57 -13.64 -55.83 1.06
N HIS A 58 -12.63 -56.64 0.71
CA HIS A 58 -11.40 -56.75 1.53
C HIS A 58 -10.65 -55.42 1.59
N LYS A 59 -10.48 -54.71 0.48
CA LYS A 59 -9.85 -53.37 0.49
C LYS A 59 -10.62 -52.37 1.34
N TYR A 60 -11.95 -52.39 1.29
CA TYR A 60 -12.78 -51.51 2.11
C TYR A 60 -12.72 -51.89 3.60
N PHE A 61 -12.70 -53.19 3.91
CA PHE A 61 -12.56 -53.68 5.27
C PHE A 61 -11.20 -53.34 5.87
N ASP A 62 -10.11 -53.51 5.12
CA ASP A 62 -8.75 -53.13 5.53
C ASP A 62 -8.62 -51.62 5.74
N PHE A 63 -9.27 -50.82 4.89
CA PHE A 63 -9.35 -49.37 5.07
C PHE A 63 -10.10 -49.01 6.36
N LEU A 64 -11.23 -49.66 6.63
CA LEU A 64 -12.01 -49.43 7.86
C LEU A 64 -11.26 -49.85 9.12
N THR A 65 -10.54 -50.98 9.10
CA THR A 65 -9.74 -51.43 10.26
C THR A 65 -8.55 -50.51 10.49
N SER A 66 -7.85 -50.09 9.43
CA SER A 66 -6.77 -49.09 9.53
C SER A 66 -7.30 -47.76 10.10
N SER A 67 -8.42 -47.28 9.59
CA SER A 67 -9.05 -46.04 10.08
C SER A 67 -9.53 -46.17 11.53
N GLN A 68 -10.03 -47.35 11.93
CA GLN A 68 -10.43 -47.61 13.31
C GLN A 68 -9.22 -47.68 14.27
N GLU A 69 -8.08 -48.19 13.82
CA GLU A 69 -6.83 -48.20 14.59
C GLU A 69 -6.26 -46.80 14.77
N GLU A 70 -6.28 -45.97 13.73
CA GLU A 70 -5.91 -44.54 13.80
C GLU A 70 -6.78 -43.78 14.80
N LEU A 71 -8.11 -43.94 14.71
CA LEU A 71 -9.06 -43.35 15.67
C LEU A 71 -8.80 -43.80 17.12
N ARG A 72 -8.43 -45.06 17.34
CA ARG A 72 -8.06 -45.57 18.67
C ARG A 72 -6.73 -44.98 19.15
N ALA A 73 -5.77 -44.76 18.26
CA ALA A 73 -4.49 -44.12 18.60
C ALA A 73 -4.70 -42.65 18.99
N ASP A 74 -5.53 -41.92 18.26
CA ASP A 74 -5.84 -40.53 18.56
C ASP A 74 -6.67 -40.38 19.83
N LYS A 75 -7.62 -41.30 20.09
CA LYS A 75 -8.34 -41.37 21.37
C LYS A 75 -7.37 -41.55 22.54
N ARG A 76 -6.37 -42.43 22.43
CA ARG A 76 -5.36 -42.63 23.48
C ARG A 76 -4.51 -41.38 23.73
N LYS A 77 -4.15 -40.63 22.67
CA LYS A 77 -3.43 -39.36 22.81
C LYS A 77 -4.29 -38.31 23.52
N LEU A 78 -5.56 -38.19 23.15
CA LEU A 78 -6.52 -37.28 23.79
C LEU A 78 -6.74 -37.62 25.26
N GLU A 79 -6.86 -38.91 25.61
CA GLU A 79 -6.98 -39.37 27.00
C GLU A 79 -5.72 -39.06 27.82
N ALA A 80 -4.53 -39.21 27.24
CA ALA A 80 -3.28 -38.83 27.89
C ALA A 80 -3.17 -37.31 28.11
N GLN A 81 -3.57 -36.50 27.12
CA GLN A 81 -3.63 -35.05 27.25
C GLN A 81 -4.66 -34.61 28.30
N LEU A 82 -5.81 -35.27 28.36
CA LEU A 82 -6.84 -34.99 29.38
C LEU A 82 -6.32 -35.31 30.79
N ALA A 83 -5.59 -36.41 30.97
CA ALA A 83 -4.99 -36.77 32.24
C ALA A 83 -3.93 -35.75 32.70
N ASP A 84 -3.06 -35.29 31.79
CA ASP A 84 -2.08 -34.24 32.08
C ASP A 84 -2.77 -32.92 32.46
N HIS A 85 -3.81 -32.54 31.72
CA HIS A 85 -4.58 -31.35 32.03
C HIS A 85 -5.30 -31.44 33.38
N GLN A 86 -5.85 -32.61 33.73
CA GLN A 86 -6.45 -32.85 35.04
C GLN A 86 -5.43 -32.79 36.19
N ALA A 87 -4.19 -33.23 35.96
CA ALA A 87 -3.12 -33.09 36.94
C ALA A 87 -2.74 -31.61 37.15
N GLN A 88 -2.62 -30.84 36.06
CA GLN A 88 -2.35 -29.40 36.12
C GLN A 88 -3.48 -28.62 36.82
N VAL A 89 -4.74 -29.02 36.62
CA VAL A 89 -5.89 -28.41 37.32
C VAL A 89 -5.83 -28.68 38.82
N LYS A 90 -5.52 -29.93 39.25
CA LYS A 90 -5.36 -30.25 40.68
C LYS A 90 -4.23 -29.47 41.35
N ASP A 91 -3.10 -29.29 40.66
CA ASP A 91 -2.00 -28.48 41.20
C ASP A 91 -2.41 -26.99 41.32
N LYS A 92 -3.20 -26.46 40.39
CA LYS A 92 -3.76 -25.11 40.49
C LYS A 92 -4.75 -24.98 41.65
N ASP A 93 -5.61 -25.97 41.88
CA ASP A 93 -6.54 -25.96 43.01
C ASP A 93 -5.81 -25.96 44.35
N ARG A 94 -4.70 -26.71 44.48
CA ARG A 94 -3.83 -26.68 45.67
C ARG A 94 -3.25 -25.28 45.91
N ILE A 95 -2.72 -24.65 44.86
CA ILE A 95 -2.17 -23.29 44.94
C ILE A 95 -3.26 -22.29 45.32
N ILE A 96 -4.48 -22.45 44.78
CA ILE A 96 -5.62 -21.58 45.12
C ILE A 96 -5.99 -21.72 46.61
N GLU A 97 -5.97 -22.93 47.18
CA GLU A 97 -6.22 -23.12 48.61
C GLU A 97 -5.12 -22.50 49.50
N GLU A 98 -3.84 -22.67 49.12
CA GLU A 98 -2.72 -22.01 49.82
C GLU A 98 -2.87 -20.48 49.80
N LEU A 99 -3.18 -19.90 48.63
CA LEU A 99 -3.41 -18.46 48.48
C LEU A 99 -4.66 -17.97 49.23
N ARG A 100 -5.71 -18.79 49.35
CA ARG A 100 -6.89 -18.47 50.15
C ARG A 100 -6.55 -18.45 51.64
N LYS A 101 -5.74 -19.40 52.12
CA LYS A 101 -5.28 -19.44 53.50
C LYS A 101 -4.37 -18.26 53.82
N GLU A 102 -3.42 -17.96 52.94
CA GLU A 102 -2.55 -16.78 53.09
C GLU A 102 -3.35 -15.47 53.07
N ASN A 103 -4.34 -15.35 52.17
CA ASN A 103 -5.26 -14.21 52.17
C ASN A 103 -6.11 -14.12 53.44
N ALA A 104 -6.57 -15.25 53.99
CA ALA A 104 -7.32 -15.26 55.24
C ALA A 104 -6.45 -14.83 56.43
N GLU A 105 -5.19 -15.29 56.48
CA GLU A 105 -4.22 -14.86 57.49
C GLU A 105 -3.85 -13.37 57.34
N LEU A 106 -3.68 -12.88 56.11
CA LEU A 106 -3.46 -11.46 55.84
C LEU A 106 -4.67 -10.62 56.23
N ARG A 107 -5.90 -11.07 55.94
CA ARG A 107 -7.13 -10.41 56.38
C ARG A 107 -7.26 -10.40 57.89
N ALA A 108 -6.95 -11.49 58.58
CA ALA A 108 -6.95 -11.53 60.04
C ALA A 108 -5.90 -10.58 60.64
N ARG A 109 -4.70 -10.48 60.06
CA ARG A 109 -3.70 -9.48 60.46
C ARG A 109 -4.17 -8.06 60.19
N HIS A 110 -4.83 -7.82 59.07
CA HIS A 110 -5.43 -6.52 58.74
C HIS A 110 -6.54 -6.15 59.71
N GLU A 111 -7.44 -7.08 60.03
CA GLU A 111 -8.53 -6.89 60.99
C GLU A 111 -7.98 -6.63 62.40
N GLN A 112 -6.92 -7.34 62.81
CA GLN A 112 -6.22 -7.09 64.07
C GLN A 112 -5.51 -5.72 64.08
N LYS A 113 -4.97 -5.28 62.93
CA LYS A 113 -4.37 -3.95 62.73
C LYS A 113 -5.43 -2.85 62.72
N ASP A 114 -6.61 -3.11 62.15
CA ASP A 114 -7.76 -2.21 62.14
C ASP A 114 -8.40 -2.08 63.52
N THR A 115 -8.41 -3.17 64.30
CA THR A 115 -8.84 -3.17 65.71
C THR A 115 -7.86 -2.41 66.61
N LEU A 116 -6.55 -2.43 66.28
CA LEU A 116 -5.55 -1.60 66.96
C LEU A 116 -5.60 -0.14 66.50
N ALA A 117 -6.00 0.12 65.24
CA ALA A 117 -6.13 1.45 64.66
C ALA A 117 -7.43 2.17 65.07
N SER A 118 -8.48 1.43 65.46
CA SER A 118 -9.74 1.99 65.94
C SER A 118 -9.63 2.72 67.29
N LEU A 119 -8.55 2.46 68.05
CA LEU A 119 -8.24 3.20 69.28
C LEU A 119 -7.66 4.62 69.04
N HIS A 120 -7.33 5.00 67.79
CA HIS A 120 -6.63 6.28 67.52
C HIS A 120 -6.98 7.01 66.20
N ARG A 121 -8.20 6.92 65.66
CA ARG A 121 -8.52 7.57 64.36
C ARG A 121 -9.86 8.30 64.32
N GLU A 122 -10.01 9.33 65.13
CA GLU A 122 -10.92 10.41 64.74
C GLU A 122 -10.21 11.34 63.75
N PRO A 123 -10.88 11.83 62.70
CA PRO A 123 -10.36 12.87 61.83
C PRO A 123 -9.96 14.09 62.67
N ARG A 124 -8.78 14.65 62.39
CA ARG A 124 -8.28 15.83 63.07
C ARG A 124 -7.79 16.86 62.08
N ASP A 125 -7.87 18.09 62.54
CA ASP A 125 -7.41 19.28 61.85
C ASP A 125 -5.94 19.55 62.18
N LEU A 126 -5.11 19.77 61.16
CA LEU A 126 -3.68 20.03 61.31
C LEU A 126 -3.24 21.10 60.30
N VAL A 127 -2.42 22.06 60.74
CA VAL A 127 -1.70 22.92 59.80
C VAL A 127 -0.56 22.10 59.21
N TRP A 128 -0.60 21.85 57.91
CA TRP A 128 0.39 21.01 57.22
C TRP A 128 0.73 21.61 55.86
N ASP A 129 2.01 21.56 55.46
CA ASP A 129 2.52 22.08 54.18
C ASP A 129 1.91 23.43 53.75
N ARG A 130 1.94 24.44 54.64
CA ARG A 130 1.38 25.80 54.40
C ARG A 130 -0.12 25.82 54.09
N GLY A 131 -0.84 24.75 54.41
CA GLY A 131 -2.27 24.61 54.22
C GLY A 131 -2.94 24.03 55.45
N PHE A 132 -4.18 23.60 55.24
CA PHE A 132 -5.02 23.04 56.27
C PHE A 132 -5.39 21.60 55.91
N TYR A 133 -4.91 20.65 56.71
CA TYR A 133 -5.22 19.23 56.57
C TYR A 133 -6.38 18.85 57.48
N HIS A 134 -7.33 18.08 56.93
CA HIS A 134 -8.40 17.41 57.66
C HIS A 134 -8.39 15.92 57.29
N GLY A 135 -8.14 15.05 58.25
CA GLY A 135 -8.11 13.61 58.02
C GLY A 135 -7.49 12.84 59.17
N THR A 136 -7.08 11.61 58.94
CA THR A 136 -6.45 10.80 59.98
C THR A 136 -5.03 11.28 60.30
N VAL A 137 -4.68 11.35 61.58
CA VAL A 137 -3.36 11.81 62.03
C VAL A 137 -2.69 10.72 62.84
N GLN A 138 -1.45 10.39 62.51
CA GLN A 138 -0.62 9.46 63.26
C GLN A 138 0.75 10.11 63.54
N ASN A 139 1.20 10.07 64.80
CA ASN A 139 2.45 10.68 65.24
C ASN A 139 2.59 12.16 64.82
N GLU A 140 1.50 12.92 64.97
CA GLU A 140 1.40 14.35 64.59
C GLU A 140 1.60 14.64 63.09
N LYS A 141 1.45 13.61 62.25
CA LYS A 141 1.55 13.73 60.79
C LYS A 141 0.28 13.24 60.10
N PRO A 142 -0.07 13.80 58.94
CA PRO A 142 -1.09 13.24 58.06
C PRO A 142 -0.81 11.76 57.77
N HIS A 143 -1.82 10.92 57.89
CA HIS A 143 -1.73 9.49 57.67
C HIS A 143 -3.11 8.97 57.23
N GLY A 144 -3.20 7.87 56.48
CA GLY A 144 -4.47 7.36 55.96
C GLY A 144 -5.13 8.37 55.02
N PHE A 145 -6.45 8.37 54.92
CA PHE A 145 -7.15 9.26 54.00
C PHE A 145 -7.31 10.68 54.59
N GLY A 146 -7.13 11.71 53.76
CA GLY A 146 -7.44 13.07 54.16
C GLY A 146 -7.35 14.12 53.06
N LEU A 147 -7.83 15.32 53.39
CA LEU A 147 -7.93 16.48 52.51
C LEU A 147 -6.98 17.58 53.01
N LEU A 148 -6.06 18.00 52.15
CA LEU A 148 -5.28 19.23 52.32
C LEU A 148 -5.90 20.35 51.47
N SER A 149 -6.18 21.49 52.08
CA SER A 149 -6.64 22.71 51.42
C SER A 149 -5.65 23.87 51.61
N THR A 150 -5.85 24.97 50.90
CA THR A 150 -5.17 26.25 51.15
C THR A 150 -5.34 26.72 52.60
N ALA A 151 -4.48 27.63 53.07
CA ALA A 151 -4.56 28.14 54.45
C ALA A 151 -5.91 28.78 54.79
N ASP A 152 -6.58 29.40 53.81
CA ASP A 152 -7.93 29.97 53.94
C ASP A 152 -9.06 28.95 53.72
N ARG A 153 -8.71 27.68 53.48
CA ARG A 153 -9.59 26.53 53.23
C ARG A 153 -10.49 26.66 52.00
N LYS A 154 -10.26 27.63 51.11
CA LYS A 154 -11.13 27.87 49.95
C LYS A 154 -10.87 26.91 48.80
N VAL A 155 -9.62 26.47 48.62
CA VAL A 155 -9.21 25.64 47.48
C VAL A 155 -8.58 24.36 48.00
N LYS A 156 -9.01 23.22 47.46
CA LYS A 156 -8.36 21.93 47.74
C LYS A 156 -6.96 21.95 47.11
N ARG A 157 -5.98 21.31 47.75
CA ARG A 157 -4.62 21.09 47.20
C ARG A 157 -4.38 19.61 46.93
N TYR A 158 -4.83 18.75 47.86
CA TYR A 158 -4.72 17.30 47.73
C TYR A 158 -5.86 16.59 48.46
N GLU A 159 -6.40 15.54 47.87
CA GLU A 159 -7.36 14.64 48.50
C GLU A 159 -6.94 13.21 48.20
N GLY A 160 -6.66 12.41 49.23
CA GLY A 160 -6.20 11.05 49.02
C GLY A 160 -5.50 10.43 50.22
N ASP A 161 -4.73 9.39 49.95
CA ASP A 161 -3.99 8.61 50.93
C ASP A 161 -2.68 9.28 51.35
N TRP A 162 -2.35 9.12 52.62
CA TRP A 162 -1.18 9.68 53.27
C TRP A 162 -0.43 8.61 54.07
N GLN A 163 0.90 8.69 54.05
CA GLN A 163 1.77 7.91 54.92
C GLN A 163 2.87 8.82 55.46
N ASP A 164 2.97 8.91 56.79
CA ASP A 164 3.99 9.68 57.51
C ASP A 164 4.16 11.13 57.01
N GLY A 165 3.04 11.78 56.69
CA GLY A 165 2.96 13.16 56.26
C GLY A 165 3.25 13.40 54.77
N LYS A 166 3.34 12.34 53.96
CA LYS A 166 3.51 12.40 52.51
C LYS A 166 2.33 11.77 51.80
N TYR A 167 2.07 12.19 50.56
CA TYR A 167 1.14 11.48 49.66
C TYR A 167 1.67 10.08 49.38
N ASP A 168 0.89 9.05 49.68
CA ASP A 168 1.30 7.65 49.49
C ASP A 168 0.05 6.77 49.38
N GLY A 169 -0.15 6.12 48.23
CA GLY A 169 -1.42 5.53 47.82
C GLY A 169 -2.12 6.37 46.76
N TYR A 170 -3.44 6.27 46.64
CA TYR A 170 -4.19 6.97 45.60
C TYR A 170 -4.54 8.40 46.03
N GLY A 171 -4.45 9.36 45.11
CA GLY A 171 -4.85 10.73 45.40
C GLY A 171 -5.08 11.63 44.19
N ILE A 172 -5.66 12.79 44.47
CA ILE A 172 -5.99 13.83 43.50
C ILE A 172 -5.33 15.13 43.95
N VAL A 173 -4.55 15.74 43.05
CA VAL A 173 -3.92 17.05 43.26
C VAL A 173 -4.69 18.09 42.46
N PHE A 174 -4.93 19.24 43.08
CA PHE A 174 -5.69 20.34 42.52
C PHE A 174 -4.80 21.57 42.32
N ASP A 175 -5.09 22.36 41.30
CA ASP A 175 -4.46 23.66 41.06
C ASP A 175 -4.90 24.67 42.13
N GLU A 176 -3.97 25.43 42.69
CA GLU A 176 -4.26 26.37 43.78
C GLU A 176 -5.08 27.60 43.34
N HIS A 177 -5.12 27.90 42.04
CA HIS A 177 -5.86 29.06 41.51
C HIS A 177 -7.25 28.66 41.00
N SER A 178 -7.34 27.61 40.18
CA SER A 178 -8.62 27.18 39.59
C SER A 178 -9.36 26.16 40.44
N GLY A 179 -8.67 25.43 41.33
CA GLY A 179 -9.22 24.28 42.04
C GLY A 179 -9.48 23.06 41.14
N GLU A 180 -9.03 23.09 39.89
CA GLU A 180 -9.18 21.98 38.95
C GLU A 180 -8.09 20.92 39.15
N THR A 181 -8.39 19.67 38.81
CA THR A 181 -7.46 18.55 38.95
C THR A 181 -6.24 18.70 38.03
N THR A 182 -5.03 18.70 38.58
CA THR A 182 -3.77 18.66 37.82
C THR A 182 -3.16 17.26 37.75
N TYR A 183 -3.49 16.41 38.71
CA TYR A 183 -3.11 15.00 38.70
C TYR A 183 -4.11 14.15 39.47
N GLU A 184 -4.32 12.94 38.99
CA GLU A 184 -5.13 11.91 39.63
C GLU A 184 -4.44 10.56 39.42
N GLY A 185 -4.09 9.86 40.50
CA GLY A 185 -3.41 8.58 40.40
C GLY A 185 -2.63 8.20 41.64
N ASP A 186 -1.73 7.24 41.49
CA ASP A 186 -0.96 6.71 42.62
C ASP A 186 0.21 7.65 42.99
N PHE A 187 0.57 7.60 44.27
CA PHE A 187 1.67 8.30 44.88
C PHE A 187 2.51 7.33 45.70
N LYS A 188 3.80 7.64 45.78
CA LYS A 188 4.74 7.00 46.71
C LYS A 188 5.72 8.04 47.21
N ASP A 189 5.90 8.13 48.52
CA ASP A 189 6.81 9.08 49.14
C ASP A 189 6.62 10.55 48.67
N GLY A 190 5.37 10.95 48.43
CA GLY A 190 5.02 12.30 47.98
C GLY A 190 5.21 12.55 46.47
N LYS A 191 5.59 11.54 45.68
CA LYS A 191 5.80 11.66 44.24
C LYS A 191 4.77 10.85 43.46
N LYS A 192 4.39 11.32 42.27
CA LYS A 192 3.59 10.54 41.31
C LYS A 192 4.25 9.20 41.06
N HIS A 193 3.50 8.11 41.20
CA HIS A 193 3.96 6.75 41.03
C HIS A 193 2.84 5.91 40.41
N GLY A 194 3.11 4.67 40.00
CA GLY A 194 2.07 3.76 39.53
C GLY A 194 1.29 4.33 38.34
N LYS A 195 -0.03 4.13 38.32
CA LYS A 195 -0.91 4.64 37.26
C LYS A 195 -1.37 6.05 37.59
N GLY A 196 -1.44 6.92 36.58
CA GLY A 196 -1.99 8.25 36.79
C GLY A 196 -2.39 8.98 35.51
N LYS A 197 -3.14 10.06 35.72
CA LYS A 197 -3.58 11.03 34.73
C LYS A 197 -3.04 12.40 35.12
N GLU A 198 -2.35 13.05 34.19
CA GLU A 198 -1.80 14.38 34.35
C GLU A 198 -2.54 15.35 33.44
N TYR A 199 -2.89 16.50 34.00
CA TYR A 199 -3.64 17.54 33.32
C TYR A 199 -2.83 18.85 33.31
N ALA A 200 -2.99 19.65 32.26
CA ALA A 200 -2.37 20.96 32.13
C ALA A 200 -3.38 22.01 31.68
N SER A 201 -3.14 23.27 32.04
CA SER A 201 -4.02 24.39 31.71
C SER A 201 -3.89 24.77 30.23
N PHE A 202 -5.02 24.95 29.56
CA PHE A 202 -5.08 25.44 28.19
C PHE A 202 -6.10 26.57 28.07
N GLU A 203 -5.72 27.62 27.35
CA GLU A 203 -6.66 28.67 26.96
C GLU A 203 -7.52 28.20 25.78
N THR A 204 -8.84 28.31 25.93
CA THR A 204 -9.82 27.95 24.91
C THR A 204 -10.93 28.99 24.85
N ARG A 205 -11.79 28.89 23.84
CA ARG A 205 -13.00 29.71 23.75
C ARG A 205 -14.21 28.89 24.18
N ASN A 206 -14.98 29.44 25.11
CA ASN A 206 -16.23 28.85 25.54
C ASN A 206 -17.32 28.97 24.45
N GLN A 207 -18.51 28.44 24.72
CA GLN A 207 -19.65 28.49 23.78
C GLN A 207 -20.07 29.92 23.41
N GLN A 208 -19.78 30.90 24.27
CA GLN A 208 -20.06 32.32 24.07
C GLN A 208 -18.89 33.06 23.39
N ARG A 209 -17.88 32.34 22.91
CA ARG A 209 -16.63 32.84 22.29
C ARG A 209 -15.76 33.69 23.21
N GLN A 210 -15.98 33.60 24.52
CA GLN A 210 -15.12 34.23 25.52
C GLN A 210 -13.94 33.31 25.81
N MET A 211 -12.78 33.91 26.10
CA MET A 211 -11.60 33.15 26.50
C MET A 211 -11.81 32.57 27.90
N GLU A 212 -11.52 31.30 28.07
CA GLU A 212 -11.48 30.60 29.35
C GLU A 212 -10.24 29.72 29.45
N THR A 213 -9.72 29.54 30.65
CA THR A 213 -8.65 28.59 30.93
C THR A 213 -9.28 27.30 31.45
N LYS A 214 -8.89 26.16 30.88
CA LYS A 214 -9.40 24.84 31.27
C LYS A 214 -8.27 23.85 31.45
N MET A 215 -8.34 23.03 32.50
CA MET A 215 -7.44 21.92 32.72
C MET A 215 -7.80 20.73 31.82
N CYS A 216 -6.85 20.28 30.99
CA CYS A 216 -7.06 19.19 30.04
C CYS A 216 -6.07 18.05 30.25
N LEU A 217 -6.53 16.82 30.07
CA LEU A 217 -5.69 15.62 30.13
C LEU A 217 -4.56 15.72 29.09
N VAL A 218 -3.31 15.70 29.52
CA VAL A 218 -2.12 15.73 28.66
C VAL A 218 -1.37 14.41 28.64
N TYR A 219 -1.52 13.61 29.68
CA TYR A 219 -0.90 12.30 29.76
C TYR A 219 -1.70 11.34 30.63
N GLU A 220 -1.77 10.09 30.18
CA GLU A 220 -2.32 8.97 30.95
C GLU A 220 -1.37 7.79 30.80
N GLY A 221 -0.87 7.25 31.91
CA GLY A 221 0.09 6.15 31.87
C GLY A 221 0.75 5.89 33.21
N ASP A 222 1.90 5.22 33.15
CA ASP A 222 2.70 4.93 34.34
C ASP A 222 3.61 6.11 34.73
N PHE A 223 3.88 6.21 36.03
CA PHE A 223 4.79 7.15 36.65
C PHE A 223 5.77 6.43 37.58
N ALA A 224 7.01 6.91 37.62
CA ALA A 224 8.01 6.52 38.60
C ALA A 224 8.77 7.77 39.07
N ASP A 225 8.89 7.94 40.40
CA ASP A 225 9.59 9.08 41.01
C ASP A 225 9.16 10.45 40.46
N GLY A 226 7.85 10.63 40.19
CA GLY A 226 7.31 11.89 39.66
C GLY A 226 7.45 12.06 38.15
N LYS A 227 8.01 11.09 37.43
CA LYS A 227 8.24 11.16 35.98
C LYS A 227 7.39 10.14 35.24
N ARG A 228 6.93 10.50 34.05
CA ARG A 228 6.29 9.58 33.10
C ARG A 228 7.27 8.47 32.72
N GLN A 229 6.83 7.24 32.85
CA GLN A 229 7.64 6.03 32.70
C GLN A 229 6.74 4.90 32.15
N GLY A 230 7.32 3.76 31.80
CA GLY A 230 6.59 2.51 31.60
C GLY A 230 6.35 2.16 30.14
N GLN A 231 5.64 1.04 29.93
CA GLN A 231 5.50 0.47 28.59
C GLN A 231 4.37 1.12 27.77
N MET A 232 3.36 1.67 28.45
CA MET A 232 2.18 2.24 27.81
C MET A 232 1.80 3.55 28.49
N GLY A 233 2.07 4.66 27.79
CA GLY A 233 1.60 5.99 28.12
C GLY A 233 1.04 6.69 26.89
N THR A 234 -0.08 7.37 27.07
CA THR A 234 -0.79 8.13 26.04
C THR A 234 -0.58 9.62 26.27
N GLU A 235 -0.15 10.34 25.23
CA GLU A 235 0.02 11.79 25.27
C GLU A 235 -1.04 12.49 24.42
N TYR A 236 -1.55 13.60 24.95
CA TYR A 236 -2.50 14.48 24.30
C TYR A 236 -1.92 15.89 24.18
N LYS A 237 -2.22 16.57 23.07
CA LYS A 237 -1.84 17.97 22.84
C LYS A 237 -3.04 18.78 22.40
N ALA A 238 -3.09 20.04 22.82
CA ALA A 238 -4.04 21.02 22.30
C ALA A 238 -3.60 21.47 20.91
N LEU A 239 -4.33 21.09 19.87
CA LEU A 239 -4.13 21.49 18.49
C LEU A 239 -5.43 22.10 17.94
N ASP A 240 -5.34 23.30 17.37
CA ASP A 240 -6.49 24.04 16.82
C ASP A 240 -7.68 24.16 17.79
N GLY A 241 -7.39 24.35 19.08
CA GLY A 241 -8.39 24.49 20.15
C GLY A 241 -9.04 23.18 20.57
N ARG A 242 -8.50 22.02 20.18
CA ARG A 242 -8.99 20.69 20.58
C ARG A 242 -7.86 19.84 21.13
N MET A 243 -8.16 19.06 22.17
CA MET A 243 -7.24 18.04 22.64
C MET A 243 -7.26 16.85 21.68
N VAL A 244 -6.10 16.49 21.16
CA VAL A 244 -5.94 15.31 20.30
C VAL A 244 -4.88 14.40 20.88
N LYS A 245 -5.11 13.09 20.77
CA LYS A 245 -4.10 12.08 21.08
C LYS A 245 -2.99 12.19 20.02
N VAL A 246 -1.74 12.31 20.45
CA VAL A 246 -0.59 12.45 19.54
C VAL A 246 0.41 11.31 19.64
N TYR A 247 0.44 10.59 20.75
CA TYR A 247 1.37 9.48 20.95
C TYR A 247 0.80 8.43 21.90
N GLU A 248 1.11 7.18 21.63
CA GLU A 248 0.89 6.06 22.52
C GLU A 248 2.11 5.12 22.44
N GLY A 249 2.65 4.73 23.58
CA GLY A 249 3.79 3.81 23.62
C GLY A 249 4.62 3.94 24.88
N GLU A 250 5.86 3.51 24.79
CA GLU A 250 6.78 3.44 25.90
C GLU A 250 7.33 4.84 26.30
N TRP A 251 7.60 5.03 27.59
CA TRP A 251 8.11 6.26 28.20
C TRP A 251 9.27 5.99 29.16
N ARG A 252 10.23 6.92 29.18
CA ARG A 252 11.33 6.94 30.14
C ARG A 252 11.68 8.37 30.51
N ASP A 253 11.70 8.68 31.79
CA ASP A 253 12.11 10.00 32.32
C ASP A 253 11.43 11.18 31.61
N ASN A 254 10.09 11.15 31.51
CA ASN A 254 9.29 12.18 30.81
C ASN A 254 9.49 12.26 29.28
N LYS A 255 10.18 11.30 28.66
CA LYS A 255 10.43 11.27 27.22
C LYS A 255 9.90 10.00 26.59
N ARG A 256 9.35 10.13 25.38
CA ARG A 256 9.05 8.97 24.51
C ARG A 256 10.32 8.17 24.31
N HIS A 257 10.27 6.86 24.53
CA HIS A 257 11.44 5.98 24.51
C HIS A 257 10.97 4.56 24.25
N GLY A 258 11.74 3.70 23.57
CA GLY A 258 11.29 2.32 23.28
C GLY A 258 10.35 2.28 22.08
N GLN A 259 9.41 1.34 22.04
CA GLN A 259 8.42 1.26 20.96
C GLN A 259 7.28 2.25 21.17
N GLY A 260 6.82 2.88 20.08
CA GLY A 260 5.68 3.78 20.16
C GLY A 260 5.10 4.17 18.82
N ARG A 261 3.86 4.64 18.88
CA ARG A 261 3.05 5.10 17.75
C ARG A 261 2.73 6.58 17.92
N GLU A 262 3.21 7.40 16.99
CA GLU A 262 2.82 8.79 16.85
C GLU A 262 1.67 8.90 15.85
N LEU A 263 0.60 9.57 16.24
CA LEU A 263 -0.60 9.74 15.45
C LEU A 263 -0.50 10.95 14.52
N PRO A 264 -1.17 10.93 13.36
CA PRO A 264 -1.09 12.03 12.42
C PRO A 264 -1.77 13.27 12.98
N HIS A 265 -1.08 14.40 12.95
CA HIS A 265 -1.59 15.67 13.44
C HIS A 265 -0.91 16.85 12.73
N TYR A 266 -1.52 18.03 12.77
CA TYR A 266 -0.90 19.26 12.28
C TYR A 266 -0.21 19.97 13.43
N ASP A 267 1.11 20.15 13.32
CA ASP A 267 1.88 20.93 14.27
C ASP A 267 1.93 22.39 13.80
N SER A 268 1.15 23.25 14.45
CA SER A 268 1.07 24.68 14.14
C SER A 268 2.35 25.44 14.45
N SER A 269 3.20 24.93 15.34
CA SER A 269 4.48 25.55 15.70
C SER A 269 5.53 25.39 14.61
N THR A 270 5.53 24.24 13.94
CA THR A 270 6.43 23.94 12.81
C THR A 270 5.77 24.13 11.44
N ARG A 271 4.44 24.33 11.40
CA ARG A 271 3.59 24.35 10.20
C ARG A 271 3.74 23.09 9.36
N GLN A 272 3.89 21.95 10.03
CA GLN A 272 4.09 20.66 9.38
C GLN A 272 2.94 19.70 9.67
N HIS A 273 2.59 18.89 8.67
CA HIS A 273 1.76 17.71 8.87
C HIS A 273 2.65 16.58 9.38
N ILE A 274 2.49 16.23 10.64
CA ILE A 274 3.10 15.04 11.22
C ILE A 274 2.36 13.83 10.66
N LEU A 275 3.09 12.98 9.95
CA LEU A 275 2.60 11.69 9.48
C LEU A 275 2.58 10.70 10.64
N GLU A 276 1.72 9.69 10.51
CA GLU A 276 1.71 8.58 11.45
C GLU A 276 3.07 7.88 11.43
N TYR A 277 3.57 7.51 12.59
CA TYR A 277 4.83 6.78 12.72
C TYR A 277 4.71 5.67 13.75
N THR A 278 5.16 4.48 13.40
CA THR A 278 5.29 3.33 14.31
C THR A 278 6.73 2.86 14.30
N GLY A 279 7.37 2.81 15.46
CA GLY A 279 8.74 2.35 15.54
C GLY A 279 9.42 2.71 16.84
N SER A 280 10.74 2.70 16.82
CA SER A 280 11.53 2.93 18.02
C SER A 280 11.76 4.42 18.29
N TRP A 281 11.96 4.75 19.57
CA TRP A 281 12.13 6.09 20.09
C TRP A 281 13.29 6.12 21.08
N VAL A 282 14.07 7.20 21.05
CA VAL A 282 15.11 7.49 22.04
C VAL A 282 15.03 8.97 22.39
N ASN A 283 14.85 9.27 23.69
CA ASN A 283 14.86 10.63 24.23
C ASN A 283 13.89 11.59 23.52
N GLY A 284 12.70 11.12 23.20
CA GLY A 284 11.66 11.91 22.55
C GLY A 284 11.77 12.00 21.03
N LYS A 285 12.76 11.34 20.41
CA LYS A 285 13.00 11.37 18.97
C LYS A 285 12.86 9.99 18.34
N ARG A 286 12.33 9.92 17.12
CA ARG A 286 12.31 8.70 16.31
C ARG A 286 13.74 8.18 16.14
N HIS A 287 13.94 6.88 16.32
CA HIS A 287 15.25 6.24 16.30
C HIS A 287 15.12 4.76 15.91
N GLY A 288 16.19 4.12 15.46
CA GLY A 288 16.18 2.71 15.09
C GLY A 288 15.27 2.44 13.88
N GLU A 289 14.65 1.27 13.83
CA GLU A 289 13.70 0.93 12.77
C GLU A 289 12.32 1.54 13.02
N GLY A 290 11.66 1.98 11.95
CA GLY A 290 10.29 2.46 12.00
C GLY A 290 9.64 2.66 10.63
N GLU A 291 8.31 2.71 10.66
CA GLU A 291 7.44 2.91 9.50
C GLU A 291 6.72 4.25 9.63
N GLU A 292 6.70 5.02 8.54
CA GLU A 292 5.93 6.25 8.43
C GLU A 292 4.78 6.03 7.44
N LEU A 293 3.58 6.44 7.83
CA LEU A 293 2.36 6.22 7.08
C LEU A 293 1.66 7.54 6.76
N SER A 294 1.18 7.64 5.53
CA SER A 294 0.27 8.69 5.09
C SER A 294 -1.07 8.08 4.71
N ARG A 295 -2.15 8.52 5.39
CA ARG A 295 -3.51 8.00 5.18
C ARG A 295 -3.57 6.46 5.25
N GLY A 296 -2.87 5.87 6.21
CA GLY A 296 -2.80 4.42 6.42
C GLY A 296 -1.92 3.65 5.43
N LYS A 297 -1.23 4.32 4.50
CA LYS A 297 -0.29 3.69 3.56
C LYS A 297 1.14 3.97 3.99
N VAL A 298 1.97 2.93 4.06
CA VAL A 298 3.40 3.07 4.36
C VAL A 298 4.08 3.89 3.26
N THR A 299 4.55 5.08 3.61
CA THR A 299 5.32 5.96 2.70
C THR A 299 6.81 5.74 2.86
N TYR A 300 7.26 5.29 4.04
CA TYR A 300 8.66 4.97 4.30
C TYR A 300 8.77 3.86 5.35
N LYS A 301 9.73 2.97 5.16
CA LYS A 301 10.15 1.95 6.13
C LYS A 301 11.66 1.88 6.17
N GLY A 302 12.27 2.01 7.34
CA GLY A 302 13.71 1.83 7.49
C GLY A 302 14.26 2.52 8.72
N GLY A 303 15.56 2.83 8.68
CA GLY A 303 16.28 3.40 9.78
C GLY A 303 15.96 4.88 10.06
N TRP A 304 16.05 5.24 11.34
CA TRP A 304 15.88 6.57 11.89
C TRP A 304 16.98 6.86 12.91
N ALA A 305 17.47 8.10 12.93
CA ALA A 305 18.30 8.58 14.03
C ALA A 305 18.02 10.05 14.31
N GLY A 306 17.65 10.36 15.56
CA GLY A 306 17.46 11.74 15.99
C GLY A 306 16.27 12.43 15.35
N GLY A 307 15.25 11.68 14.92
CA GLY A 307 14.08 12.20 14.21
C GLY A 307 14.21 12.21 12.70
N GLU A 308 15.40 11.95 12.15
CA GLU A 308 15.65 11.93 10.71
C GLU A 308 15.72 10.52 10.18
N LYS A 309 15.29 10.33 8.92
CA LYS A 309 15.47 9.08 8.18
C LYS A 309 16.98 8.88 7.94
N LYS A 310 17.54 7.74 8.39
CA LYS A 310 18.98 7.46 8.36
C LYS A 310 19.28 6.03 7.98
N GLY A 311 20.39 5.81 7.28
CA GLY A 311 20.78 4.50 6.77
C GLY A 311 19.87 4.04 5.63
N ASN A 312 19.76 2.72 5.48
CA ASN A 312 18.96 2.11 4.41
C ASN A 312 17.46 2.14 4.76
N GLY A 313 16.63 2.34 3.75
CA GLY A 313 15.18 2.23 3.86
C GLY A 313 14.50 2.03 2.52
N THR A 314 13.19 1.85 2.53
CA THR A 314 12.33 1.70 1.35
C THR A 314 11.21 2.73 1.39
N ALA A 315 11.07 3.48 0.32
CA ALA A 315 9.97 4.41 0.11
C ALA A 315 8.82 3.73 -0.64
N GLY A 316 7.60 3.84 -0.11
CA GLY A 316 6.35 3.37 -0.72
C GLY A 316 5.51 4.48 -1.36
N GLY A 317 6.11 5.65 -1.57
CA GLY A 317 5.44 6.87 -2.01
C GLY A 317 5.99 8.10 -1.31
N MET A 318 7.32 8.25 -1.29
CA MET A 318 8.00 9.41 -0.70
C MET A 318 7.77 10.64 -1.57
N GLU A 319 7.27 11.71 -0.99
CA GLU A 319 7.08 12.96 -1.72
C GLU A 319 8.43 13.59 -2.09
N LEU A 320 8.65 13.82 -3.39
CA LEU A 320 9.79 14.58 -3.90
C LEU A 320 9.42 16.06 -4.03
N ARG A 321 10.35 16.94 -3.66
CA ARG A 321 10.20 18.40 -3.76
C ARG A 321 11.45 19.02 -4.38
N ASP A 322 11.26 20.15 -5.04
CA ASP A 322 12.36 21.00 -5.50
C ASP A 322 12.87 21.93 -4.38
N ASP A 323 13.90 22.72 -4.68
CA ASP A 323 14.52 23.68 -3.76
C ASP A 323 13.56 24.79 -3.29
N ARG A 324 12.46 25.01 -4.01
CA ARG A 324 11.41 25.98 -3.67
C ARG A 324 10.30 25.32 -2.85
N GLY A 325 10.41 24.03 -2.55
CA GLY A 325 9.41 23.24 -1.85
C GLY A 325 8.21 22.83 -2.73
N GLN A 326 8.26 23.09 -4.04
CA GLN A 326 7.26 22.61 -4.99
C GLN A 326 7.35 21.10 -5.10
N ARG A 327 6.20 20.44 -4.97
CA ARG A 327 6.08 18.99 -5.13
C ARG A 327 6.34 18.59 -6.59
N LEU A 328 7.24 17.63 -6.79
CA LEU A 328 7.60 17.09 -8.11
C LEU A 328 6.83 15.79 -8.41
N GLY A 329 6.75 14.88 -7.44
CA GLY A 329 6.16 13.56 -7.63
C GLY A 329 6.30 12.68 -6.39
N TYR A 330 6.07 11.38 -6.56
CA TYR A 330 6.24 10.36 -5.52
C TYR A 330 7.26 9.31 -5.94
N TYR A 331 8.21 9.06 -5.07
CA TYR A 331 9.26 8.06 -5.25
C TYR A 331 8.92 6.74 -4.56
N HIS A 332 9.17 5.65 -5.28
CA HIS A 332 9.04 4.27 -4.84
C HIS A 332 10.36 3.55 -5.08
N GLY A 333 10.97 3.00 -4.03
CA GLY A 333 12.23 2.30 -4.16
C GLY A 333 13.14 2.42 -2.94
N PRO A 334 14.41 1.99 -3.07
CA PRO A 334 15.38 2.07 -1.99
C PRO A 334 15.74 3.52 -1.68
N THR A 335 16.17 3.75 -0.45
CA THR A 335 16.62 5.05 0.04
C THR A 335 17.88 4.86 0.88
N LEU A 336 18.72 5.88 0.87
CA LEU A 336 19.89 6.00 1.74
C LEU A 336 19.85 7.37 2.41
N ASP A 337 19.91 7.39 3.74
CA ASP A 337 19.81 8.60 4.56
C ASP A 337 18.58 9.47 4.21
N GLY A 338 17.45 8.79 4.00
CA GLY A 338 16.18 9.44 3.68
C GLY A 338 16.07 9.99 2.26
N ARG A 339 17.03 9.71 1.37
CA ARG A 339 17.03 10.17 -0.02
C ARG A 339 16.90 8.99 -0.99
N PRO A 340 16.24 9.17 -2.15
CA PRO A 340 16.23 8.16 -3.22
C PRO A 340 17.63 7.62 -3.55
N HIS A 341 17.77 6.30 -3.60
CA HIS A 341 19.03 5.63 -3.89
C HIS A 341 18.80 4.26 -4.54
N GLY A 342 19.69 3.84 -5.43
CA GLY A 342 19.56 2.60 -6.20
C GLY A 342 18.42 2.66 -7.22
N ARG A 343 17.96 1.51 -7.68
CA ARG A 343 16.90 1.45 -8.70
C ARG A 343 15.53 1.76 -8.11
N GLY A 344 14.88 2.80 -8.62
CA GLY A 344 13.56 3.23 -8.15
C GLY A 344 12.73 3.95 -9.20
N THR A 345 11.46 4.17 -8.86
CA THR A 345 10.43 4.71 -9.74
C THR A 345 9.87 6.00 -9.17
N GLU A 346 9.80 7.03 -9.99
CA GLU A 346 9.11 8.28 -9.72
C GLU A 346 7.82 8.36 -10.55
N LEU A 347 6.72 8.65 -9.87
CA LEU A 347 5.41 8.82 -10.44
C LEU A 347 4.91 10.26 -10.24
N GLN A 348 4.15 10.76 -11.21
CA GLN A 348 3.53 12.06 -11.14
C GLN A 348 2.45 12.11 -10.06
N GLN A 349 2.23 13.29 -9.48
CA GLN A 349 1.29 13.47 -8.37
C GLN A 349 -0.17 13.14 -8.71
N ASN A 350 -0.63 13.51 -9.91
CA ASN A 350 -2.06 13.63 -10.21
C ASN A 350 -2.70 12.31 -10.63
N ASP A 351 -2.07 11.62 -11.58
CA ASP A 351 -2.57 10.41 -12.24
C ASP A 351 -1.64 9.21 -12.02
N GLY A 352 -0.52 9.40 -11.33
CA GLY A 352 0.49 8.36 -11.14
C GLY A 352 1.25 8.03 -12.43
N GLN A 353 1.26 8.91 -13.44
CA GLN A 353 2.02 8.70 -14.66
C GLN A 353 3.50 8.49 -14.33
N LEU A 354 4.13 7.51 -14.97
CA LEU A 354 5.57 7.30 -14.86
C LEU A 354 6.31 8.58 -15.27
N LEU A 355 7.19 9.08 -14.42
CA LEU A 355 8.14 10.14 -14.79
C LEU A 355 9.49 9.53 -15.12
N TYR A 356 10.00 8.68 -14.23
CA TYR A 356 11.29 8.02 -14.37
C TYR A 356 11.33 6.69 -13.62
N GLU A 357 11.94 5.68 -14.23
CA GLU A 357 12.35 4.44 -13.59
C GLU A 357 13.82 4.22 -13.93
N GLY A 358 14.69 4.07 -12.92
CA GLY A 358 16.11 3.85 -13.17
C GLY A 358 16.96 4.04 -11.92
N GLU A 359 18.25 4.24 -12.13
CA GLU A 359 19.22 4.37 -11.04
C GLU A 359 19.22 5.77 -10.42
N TRP A 360 19.17 5.81 -9.08
CA TRP A 360 19.25 7.00 -8.24
C TRP A 360 20.50 6.98 -7.36
N ALA A 361 21.07 8.15 -7.11
CA ALA A 361 22.13 8.32 -6.13
C ALA A 361 21.93 9.64 -5.37
N ASN A 362 21.89 9.54 -4.04
CA ASN A 362 21.81 10.69 -3.13
C ASN A 362 20.64 11.66 -3.40
N GLY A 363 19.52 11.13 -3.90
CA GLY A 363 18.33 11.89 -4.24
C GLY A 363 18.27 12.37 -5.70
N GLU A 364 19.28 12.08 -6.51
CA GLU A 364 19.35 12.51 -7.90
C GLU A 364 19.23 11.31 -8.86
N LYS A 365 18.58 11.54 -10.00
CA LYS A 365 18.50 10.58 -11.11
C LYS A 365 19.85 10.53 -11.79
N THR A 366 20.48 9.36 -11.82
CA THR A 366 21.80 9.21 -12.46
C THR A 366 21.70 8.96 -13.96
N TYR A 367 20.54 8.50 -14.43
CA TYR A 367 20.28 8.07 -15.81
C TYR A 367 21.24 6.98 -16.33
N ARG A 368 22.05 6.35 -15.46
CA ARG A 368 23.01 5.31 -15.85
C ARG A 368 22.32 3.96 -16.03
N GLY A 369 22.83 3.18 -16.98
CA GLY A 369 22.32 1.85 -17.27
C GLY A 369 20.94 1.88 -17.90
N LYS A 370 20.17 0.80 -17.69
CA LYS A 370 18.82 0.64 -18.23
C LYS A 370 17.80 1.40 -17.38
N GLY A 371 16.91 2.13 -18.02
CA GLY A 371 15.80 2.82 -17.36
C GLY A 371 14.59 3.02 -18.26
N LYS A 372 13.56 3.69 -17.75
CA LYS A 372 12.40 4.16 -18.50
C LYS A 372 12.07 5.59 -18.13
N VAL A 373 11.60 6.37 -19.09
CA VAL A 373 11.13 7.74 -18.88
C VAL A 373 9.72 7.86 -19.42
N GLY A 374 8.85 8.55 -18.69
CA GLY A 374 7.56 8.97 -19.24
C GLY A 374 7.61 10.38 -19.82
N PHE A 375 8.72 11.11 -19.66
CA PHE A 375 8.91 12.40 -20.30
C PHE A 375 10.41 12.72 -20.42
N MET A 376 10.92 12.77 -21.64
CA MET A 376 12.28 13.23 -21.91
C MET A 376 12.28 14.17 -23.11
N GLU A 377 12.83 15.37 -22.94
CA GLU A 377 13.02 16.32 -24.03
C GLU A 377 14.02 15.77 -25.05
N LEU A 378 13.59 15.65 -26.30
CA LEU A 378 14.50 15.36 -27.41
C LEU A 378 15.10 16.67 -27.92
N LYS A 379 16.43 16.70 -27.95
CA LYS A 379 17.23 17.84 -28.42
C LYS A 379 17.92 17.46 -29.73
N ASP A 380 18.13 18.44 -30.59
CA ASP A 380 18.95 18.25 -31.79
C ASP A 380 20.44 18.14 -31.47
N ASP A 381 21.26 17.88 -32.48
CA ASP A 381 22.73 17.76 -32.35
C ASP A 381 23.38 19.05 -31.80
N LYS A 382 22.68 20.18 -31.83
CA LYS A 382 23.12 21.46 -31.28
C LYS A 382 22.56 21.71 -29.87
N GLY A 383 21.93 20.71 -29.26
CA GLY A 383 21.34 20.77 -27.93
C GLY A 383 20.03 21.57 -27.85
N ARG A 384 19.41 21.91 -28.97
CA ARG A 384 18.18 22.72 -29.01
C ARG A 384 16.96 21.83 -28.94
N TRP A 385 16.03 22.18 -28.05
CA TRP A 385 14.74 21.52 -27.92
C TRP A 385 13.85 21.83 -29.13
N GLN A 386 13.24 20.78 -29.71
CA GLN A 386 12.41 20.90 -30.92
C GLN A 386 10.91 20.66 -30.68
N GLY A 387 10.43 20.61 -29.43
CA GLY A 387 9.01 20.34 -29.16
C GLY A 387 8.63 18.87 -29.03
N HIS A 388 9.61 17.98 -29.11
CA HIS A 388 9.42 16.52 -29.08
C HIS A 388 9.78 15.92 -27.72
N TYR A 389 8.96 14.99 -27.26
CA TYR A 389 9.13 14.27 -26.00
C TYR A 389 9.14 12.77 -26.21
N TYR A 390 10.12 12.11 -25.63
CA TYR A 390 10.26 10.66 -25.65
C TYR A 390 9.66 10.03 -24.40
N HIS A 391 8.98 8.90 -24.61
CA HIS A 391 8.41 8.02 -23.59
C HIS A 391 8.88 6.61 -23.91
N GLY A 392 9.58 5.93 -23.00
CA GLY A 392 10.06 4.58 -23.29
C GLY A 392 11.36 4.23 -22.58
N GLU A 393 12.01 3.20 -23.12
CA GLU A 393 13.24 2.63 -22.59
C GLU A 393 14.47 3.51 -22.85
N THR A 394 15.41 3.48 -21.93
CA THR A 394 16.64 4.26 -22.01
C THR A 394 17.85 3.41 -21.64
N GLN A 395 18.99 3.76 -22.24
CA GLN A 395 20.30 3.26 -21.88
C GLN A 395 21.22 4.48 -21.71
N ASP A 396 21.83 4.62 -20.54
CA ASP A 396 22.76 5.71 -20.20
C ASP A 396 22.20 7.12 -20.54
N GLY A 397 20.91 7.31 -20.24
CA GLY A 397 20.19 8.57 -20.39
C GLY A 397 19.74 8.89 -21.82
N GLN A 398 19.90 7.96 -22.77
CA GLN A 398 19.47 8.13 -24.15
C GLN A 398 18.34 7.15 -24.51
N PRO A 399 17.44 7.51 -25.44
CA PRO A 399 16.47 6.57 -26.00
C PRO A 399 17.15 5.29 -26.49
N ASN A 400 16.73 4.13 -25.96
CA ASN A 400 17.28 2.83 -26.34
C ASN A 400 16.28 1.73 -25.97
N GLY A 401 15.91 0.88 -26.93
CA GLY A 401 14.79 -0.05 -26.79
C GLY A 401 13.49 0.53 -27.34
N GLU A 402 12.35 0.03 -26.88
CA GLU A 402 11.04 0.46 -27.40
C GLU A 402 10.59 1.80 -26.80
N GLY A 403 9.98 2.66 -27.62
CA GLY A 403 9.39 3.90 -27.14
C GLY A 403 8.54 4.67 -28.14
N GLU A 404 8.01 5.79 -27.68
CA GLU A 404 7.14 6.69 -28.44
C GLU A 404 7.67 8.12 -28.37
N VAL A 405 7.65 8.82 -29.51
CA VAL A 405 7.91 10.26 -29.58
C VAL A 405 6.60 10.99 -29.75
N ARG A 406 6.40 12.03 -28.95
CA ARG A 406 5.23 12.90 -29.00
C ARG A 406 5.64 14.31 -29.38
N TYR A 407 4.91 14.91 -30.30
CA TYR A 407 4.95 16.35 -30.54
C TYR A 407 3.68 16.96 -29.93
N ARG A 408 3.86 17.85 -28.95
CA ARG A 408 2.76 18.28 -28.07
C ARG A 408 2.13 17.03 -27.41
N SER A 409 0.88 16.70 -27.73
CA SER A 409 0.18 15.51 -27.19
C SER A 409 0.03 14.38 -28.22
N LEU A 410 0.42 14.61 -29.48
CA LEU A 410 0.24 13.65 -30.55
C LEU A 410 1.48 12.76 -30.66
N VAL A 411 1.27 11.46 -30.72
CA VAL A 411 2.34 10.54 -31.09
C VAL A 411 2.71 10.79 -32.54
N VAL A 412 4.00 10.98 -32.77
CA VAL A 412 4.59 11.15 -34.11
C VAL A 412 5.51 9.99 -34.50
N TYR A 413 5.94 9.19 -33.53
CA TYR A 413 6.66 7.96 -33.78
C TYR A 413 6.42 6.94 -32.67
N LYS A 414 6.37 5.65 -33.02
CA LYS A 414 6.41 4.51 -32.09
C LYS A 414 7.35 3.45 -32.64
N GLY A 415 8.20 2.87 -31.81
CA GLY A 415 9.04 1.75 -32.21
C GLY A 415 10.40 1.77 -31.52
N GLY A 416 11.34 1.06 -32.11
CA GLY A 416 12.66 0.86 -31.53
C GLY A 416 13.57 2.09 -31.62
N PHE A 417 14.51 2.14 -30.67
CA PHE A 417 15.57 3.13 -30.53
C PHE A 417 16.90 2.45 -30.21
N LYS A 418 17.98 3.06 -30.68
CA LYS A 418 19.36 2.70 -30.32
C LYS A 418 20.21 3.97 -30.34
N ASP A 419 20.97 4.19 -29.28
CA ASP A 419 21.89 5.34 -29.13
C ASP A 419 21.21 6.69 -29.45
N GLY A 420 19.98 6.85 -28.96
CA GLY A 420 19.16 8.05 -29.13
C GLY A 420 18.46 8.20 -30.48
N LYS A 421 18.67 7.27 -31.42
CA LYS A 421 18.12 7.33 -32.78
C LYS A 421 17.08 6.24 -33.00
N ARG A 422 16.12 6.50 -33.89
CA ARG A 422 15.14 5.48 -34.33
C ARG A 422 15.87 4.30 -34.96
N HIS A 423 15.54 3.08 -34.55
CA HIS A 423 16.22 1.86 -34.98
C HIS A 423 15.29 0.65 -34.89
N GLY A 424 15.45 -0.34 -35.77
CA GLY A 424 14.58 -1.53 -35.79
C GLY A 424 13.24 -1.24 -36.45
N LYS A 425 12.13 -1.80 -35.95
CA LYS A 425 10.80 -1.57 -36.51
C LYS A 425 10.14 -0.34 -35.89
N GLY A 426 9.39 0.42 -36.68
CA GLY A 426 8.65 1.57 -36.15
C GLY A 426 7.61 2.16 -37.10
N GLU A 427 6.66 2.84 -36.48
CA GLU A 427 5.56 3.57 -37.09
C GLU A 427 5.77 5.08 -36.94
N GLU A 428 5.71 5.84 -38.03
CA GLU A 428 5.68 7.30 -38.01
C GLU A 428 4.25 7.78 -38.24
N LEU A 429 3.82 8.75 -37.46
CA LEU A 429 2.45 9.26 -37.46
C LEU A 429 2.42 10.76 -37.73
N THR A 430 1.48 11.20 -38.57
CA THR A 430 1.19 12.61 -38.81
C THR A 430 -0.29 12.88 -38.54
N GLY A 431 -0.60 13.77 -37.60
CA GLY A 431 -1.97 14.05 -37.20
C GLY A 431 -2.70 12.81 -36.65
N GLY A 432 -1.97 11.90 -36.01
CA GLY A 432 -2.51 10.66 -35.43
C GLY A 432 -2.78 9.53 -36.43
N LYS A 433 -2.43 9.69 -37.72
CA LYS A 433 -2.51 8.61 -38.72
C LYS A 433 -1.11 8.08 -39.02
N VAL A 434 -0.97 6.76 -39.10
CA VAL A 434 0.27 6.11 -39.55
C VAL A 434 0.54 6.54 -41.00
N THR A 435 1.67 7.21 -41.20
CA THR A 435 2.17 7.66 -42.50
C THR A 435 3.32 6.82 -43.01
N TYR A 436 3.98 6.08 -42.11
CA TYR A 436 5.01 5.11 -42.46
C TYR A 436 5.05 3.99 -41.41
N GLU A 437 5.19 2.76 -41.85
CA GLU A 437 5.47 1.59 -41.01
C GLU A 437 6.59 0.79 -41.68
N GLY A 438 7.70 0.56 -41.00
CA GLY A 438 8.83 -0.13 -41.60
C GLY A 438 10.09 -0.16 -40.74
N GLY A 439 11.20 -0.54 -41.37
CA GLY A 439 12.51 -0.60 -40.73
C GLY A 439 13.20 0.77 -40.60
N TRP A 440 14.03 0.91 -39.57
CA TRP A 440 14.77 2.09 -39.21
C TRP A 440 16.21 1.72 -38.86
N GLU A 441 17.17 2.53 -39.29
CA GLU A 441 18.58 2.43 -38.89
C GLU A 441 19.15 3.83 -38.74
N ASP A 442 19.77 4.11 -37.59
CA ASP A 442 20.40 5.39 -37.25
C ASP A 442 19.53 6.64 -37.53
N GLY A 443 18.23 6.53 -37.31
CA GLY A 443 17.27 7.62 -37.48
C GLY A 443 16.63 7.71 -38.88
N GLU A 444 17.11 6.92 -39.83
CA GLU A 444 16.67 6.89 -41.22
C GLU A 444 15.81 5.66 -41.52
N LYS A 445 14.87 5.81 -42.45
CA LYS A 445 14.01 4.72 -42.94
C LYS A 445 14.86 3.75 -43.78
N LYS A 446 14.90 2.48 -43.42
CA LYS A 446 15.74 1.46 -44.08
C LYS A 446 15.09 0.07 -44.08
N GLY A 447 15.22 -0.65 -45.19
CA GLY A 447 14.61 -1.97 -45.37
C GLY A 447 13.16 -1.89 -45.89
N ASP A 448 12.37 -2.91 -45.62
CA ASP A 448 10.97 -2.98 -46.09
C ASP A 448 10.06 -2.03 -45.29
N GLY A 449 9.19 -1.30 -45.99
CA GLY A 449 8.21 -0.43 -45.35
C GLY A 449 7.04 -0.01 -46.23
N VAL A 450 5.97 0.43 -45.58
CA VAL A 450 4.72 0.90 -46.19
C VAL A 450 4.54 2.38 -45.85
N ALA A 451 4.33 3.23 -46.86
CA ALA A 451 4.06 4.66 -46.67
C ALA A 451 2.64 5.00 -47.15
N THR A 452 1.92 5.76 -46.33
CA THR A 452 0.54 6.21 -46.56
C THR A 452 0.51 7.73 -46.55
N GLY A 453 0.13 8.35 -47.68
CA GLY A 453 0.22 9.80 -47.90
C GLY A 453 -0.50 10.67 -46.85
N MET A 454 0.07 11.86 -46.57
CA MET A 454 -0.39 12.78 -45.52
C MET A 454 -1.82 13.33 -45.75
N PRO A 455 -2.57 13.71 -44.70
CA PRO A 455 -3.99 14.08 -44.84
C PRO A 455 -4.29 15.47 -45.41
N TRP A 456 -3.29 16.34 -45.61
CA TRP A 456 -3.53 17.75 -45.97
C TRP A 456 -2.84 18.23 -47.26
N GLU A 457 -2.19 17.33 -48.00
CA GLU A 457 -1.61 17.68 -49.31
C GLU A 457 -2.21 16.78 -50.39
N GLN A 458 -2.91 17.40 -51.35
CA GLN A 458 -3.18 16.81 -52.67
C GLN A 458 -1.96 16.95 -53.60
N ASN A 459 -0.74 17.08 -53.07
CA ASN A 459 0.49 17.12 -53.83
C ASN A 459 1.46 16.08 -53.27
N PHE A 460 1.95 15.20 -54.15
CA PHE A 460 3.01 14.25 -53.84
C PHE A 460 4.36 14.98 -53.87
N TYR A 461 5.19 14.85 -52.85
CA TYR A 461 6.60 15.26 -52.91
C TYR A 461 7.53 14.11 -52.52
N HIS A 462 8.53 13.89 -53.37
CA HIS A 462 9.74 13.14 -53.08
C HIS A 462 10.67 14.02 -52.21
N LEU A 463 11.39 13.42 -51.27
CA LEU A 463 12.51 14.06 -50.57
C LEU A 463 13.82 13.50 -51.11
N THR A 464 14.64 14.37 -51.69
CA THR A 464 16.10 14.18 -51.87
C THR A 464 16.82 15.29 -51.12
N GLY A 465 18.01 15.01 -50.61
CA GLY A 465 18.74 15.85 -49.66
C GLY A 465 19.01 17.30 -50.06
N SER A 466 19.20 18.12 -49.01
CA SER A 466 19.83 19.45 -48.93
C SER A 466 19.39 20.54 -49.92
N GLN A 467 18.28 21.23 -49.61
CA GLN A 467 18.06 22.70 -49.61
C GLN A 467 16.57 23.03 -49.84
N MET A 468 16.01 23.88 -48.99
CA MET A 468 14.66 24.47 -49.16
C MET A 468 14.76 25.70 -50.07
N GLU A 469 13.92 25.79 -51.10
CA GLU A 469 13.53 27.08 -51.69
C GLU A 469 12.00 27.22 -51.74
N ARG A 470 11.53 28.40 -51.30
CA ARG A 470 10.12 28.84 -51.28
C ARG A 470 9.70 29.36 -52.65
N GLY A 471 8.53 28.96 -53.13
CA GLY A 471 7.78 29.65 -54.19
C GLY A 471 6.39 30.06 -53.69
N ASN A 472 6.09 31.36 -53.73
CA ASN A 472 4.94 32.01 -53.09
C ASN A 472 3.58 31.74 -53.77
N CYS A 473 2.52 31.82 -52.95
CA CYS A 473 1.12 32.02 -53.37
C CYS A 473 0.86 33.43 -53.91
N GLU A 474 0.04 33.53 -54.96
CA GLU A 474 -0.90 34.62 -55.30
C GLU A 474 -2.06 33.94 -56.07
N THR A 475 -3.36 34.14 -55.89
CA THR A 475 -4.18 35.10 -55.15
C THR A 475 -5.60 34.50 -55.03
N ALA A 476 -6.35 34.97 -54.03
CA ALA A 476 -7.72 34.58 -53.69
C ALA A 476 -8.80 35.13 -54.66
N ALA A 477 -9.93 34.43 -54.77
CA ALA A 477 -11.29 34.96 -55.00
C ALA A 477 -12.31 33.78 -54.96
N THR A 478 -13.06 33.62 -53.87
CA THR A 478 -14.52 33.92 -53.74
C THR A 478 -15.45 33.07 -54.62
N GLU A 479 -16.26 32.20 -54.01
CA GLU A 479 -17.71 32.43 -53.78
C GLU A 479 -18.45 31.19 -53.24
N SER A 480 -19.53 31.48 -52.53
CA SER A 480 -20.40 30.62 -51.75
C SER A 480 -21.44 29.83 -52.55
N SER A 481 -21.78 28.63 -52.06
CA SER A 481 -23.12 27.99 -52.13
C SER A 481 -23.68 27.68 -53.55
N THR A 482 -24.53 26.69 -53.84
CA THR A 482 -25.42 25.79 -53.10
C THR A 482 -25.73 24.60 -54.02
N ARG A 483 -26.25 23.53 -53.40
CA ARG A 483 -27.20 22.50 -53.92
C ARG A 483 -26.69 21.28 -54.71
N ALA A 484 -26.86 20.15 -54.01
CA ALA A 484 -27.65 18.99 -54.41
C ALA A 484 -27.30 18.31 -55.73
N SER A 485 -26.44 17.31 -55.65
CA SER A 485 -26.71 15.97 -56.18
C SER A 485 -25.70 15.01 -55.58
N GLY A 486 -26.15 13.81 -55.21
CA GLY A 486 -25.34 12.83 -54.49
C GLY A 486 -24.05 12.51 -55.23
N ARG A 487 -22.92 12.91 -54.65
CA ARG A 487 -21.59 12.37 -54.93
C ARG A 487 -20.78 12.43 -53.64
N THR A 488 -20.59 11.25 -53.05
CA THR A 488 -19.58 11.02 -52.02
C THR A 488 -18.22 11.33 -52.65
N ALA A 489 -17.56 12.40 -52.20
CA ALA A 489 -16.15 12.60 -52.47
C ALA A 489 -15.37 11.56 -51.66
N ILE A 490 -15.03 10.43 -52.30
CA ILE A 490 -14.07 9.48 -51.76
C ILE A 490 -12.71 9.84 -52.36
N THR A 491 -11.97 10.71 -51.69
CA THR A 491 -10.52 10.81 -51.86
C THR A 491 -9.88 9.66 -51.08
N LYS A 492 -9.73 8.49 -51.73
CA LYS A 492 -8.94 7.38 -51.17
C LYS A 492 -7.46 7.61 -51.47
N ALA A 493 -6.66 7.65 -50.41
CA ALA A 493 -5.21 7.79 -50.46
C ALA A 493 -4.57 6.65 -51.27
N ALA A 494 -3.55 6.97 -52.07
CA ALA A 494 -2.70 5.97 -52.70
C ALA A 494 -1.83 5.28 -51.63
N SER A 495 -1.85 3.95 -51.63
CA SER A 495 -0.96 3.12 -50.79
C SER A 495 0.25 2.64 -51.60
N HIS A 496 1.43 2.70 -50.97
CA HIS A 496 2.70 2.28 -51.56
C HIS A 496 3.37 1.23 -50.67
N MET A 497 3.80 0.11 -51.26
CA MET A 497 4.71 -0.86 -50.63
C MET A 497 6.05 -0.86 -51.38
N GLY A 498 7.17 -0.81 -50.67
CA GLY A 498 8.49 -0.82 -51.30
C GLY A 498 9.67 -1.08 -50.38
N GLU A 499 10.81 -1.37 -51.00
CA GLU A 499 12.12 -1.58 -50.38
C GLU A 499 12.90 -0.25 -50.39
N TRP A 500 13.44 0.15 -49.23
CA TRP A 500 14.21 1.37 -49.04
C TRP A 500 15.69 1.07 -48.79
N ARG A 501 16.58 1.72 -49.54
CA ARG A 501 18.05 1.62 -49.39
C ARG A 501 18.67 3.02 -49.51
N GLU A 502 19.64 3.32 -48.64
CA GLU A 502 20.40 4.59 -48.68
C GLU A 502 19.53 5.85 -48.61
N GLY A 503 18.45 5.83 -47.81
CA GLY A 503 17.53 6.98 -47.67
C GLY A 503 16.65 7.21 -48.90
N LEU A 504 16.72 6.35 -49.92
CA LEU A 504 15.97 6.43 -51.15
C LEU A 504 15.07 5.20 -51.32
N SER A 505 13.95 5.42 -51.98
CA SER A 505 13.06 4.31 -52.33
C SER A 505 13.63 3.58 -53.55
N HIS A 506 13.91 2.28 -53.38
CA HIS A 506 14.75 1.49 -54.27
C HIS A 506 13.94 0.57 -55.19
N SER A 507 12.85 -0.01 -54.69
CA SER A 507 11.91 -0.77 -55.52
C SER A 507 10.55 -0.85 -54.85
N GLY A 508 9.49 -1.17 -55.58
CA GLY A 508 8.19 -1.39 -54.95
C GLY A 508 7.04 -1.60 -55.91
N THR A 509 5.83 -1.59 -55.36
CA THR A 509 4.58 -1.67 -56.12
C THR A 509 3.65 -0.53 -55.70
N LEU A 510 3.31 0.33 -56.65
CA LEU A 510 2.21 1.28 -56.49
C LEU A 510 0.89 0.52 -56.67
N PHE A 511 -0.02 0.67 -55.70
CA PHE A 511 -1.33 0.00 -55.68
C PHE A 511 -1.22 -1.55 -55.69
N PRO A 512 -0.57 -2.15 -54.68
CA PRO A 512 -0.30 -3.60 -54.63
C PRO A 512 -1.58 -4.45 -54.67
N ASP A 513 -2.70 -3.93 -54.18
CA ASP A 513 -3.98 -4.64 -54.10
C ASP A 513 -4.86 -4.45 -55.35
N GLY A 514 -4.43 -3.66 -56.33
CA GLY A 514 -5.01 -3.62 -57.68
C GLY A 514 -6.52 -3.31 -57.79
N ILE A 515 -7.08 -2.40 -56.98
CA ILE A 515 -8.50 -2.01 -57.11
C ILE A 515 -8.66 -0.48 -57.12
N TYR A 516 -9.13 0.05 -58.26
CA TYR A 516 -9.79 1.36 -58.30
C TYR A 516 -10.92 1.39 -59.37
N ASP A 517 -12.03 2.00 -58.98
CA ASP A 517 -13.31 2.21 -59.70
C ASP A 517 -13.97 0.95 -60.31
N GLY A 518 -14.97 0.40 -59.61
CA GLY A 518 -15.81 -0.72 -60.06
C GLY A 518 -16.76 -0.40 -61.24
N ARG A 519 -16.49 0.67 -62.01
CA ARG A 519 -17.27 1.02 -63.20
C ARG A 519 -16.96 0.05 -64.33
N LYS A 520 -18.01 -0.61 -64.78
CA LYS A 520 -18.00 -1.44 -65.98
C LYS A 520 -18.59 -0.64 -67.15
N ASN A 521 -18.09 -0.87 -68.36
CA ASN A 521 -18.79 -0.50 -69.57
C ASN A 521 -20.14 -1.25 -69.62
N ALA A 522 -21.04 -0.85 -70.52
CA ALA A 522 -22.36 -1.48 -70.65
C ALA A 522 -22.30 -2.99 -71.00
N ASP A 523 -21.15 -3.46 -71.48
CA ASP A 523 -20.85 -4.86 -71.80
C ASP A 523 -20.22 -5.67 -70.63
N GLY A 524 -20.05 -5.06 -69.46
CA GLY A 524 -19.48 -5.71 -68.28
C GLY A 524 -17.95 -5.65 -68.17
N THR A 525 -17.24 -5.07 -69.13
CA THR A 525 -15.77 -4.90 -69.08
C THR A 525 -15.35 -3.75 -68.14
N PRO A 526 -14.26 -3.86 -67.35
CA PRO A 526 -13.80 -2.76 -66.49
C PRO A 526 -13.40 -1.54 -67.31
N LYS A 527 -13.93 -0.36 -66.94
CA LYS A 527 -13.69 0.89 -67.69
C LYS A 527 -12.26 1.44 -67.53
N TYR A 528 -11.58 1.10 -66.44
CA TYR A 528 -10.19 1.46 -66.17
C TYR A 528 -9.43 0.28 -65.53
N PRO A 529 -8.82 -0.63 -66.31
CA PRO A 529 -7.93 -1.64 -65.73
C PRO A 529 -6.52 -1.06 -65.58
N ILE A 530 -5.95 -1.08 -64.37
CA ILE A 530 -4.49 -0.85 -64.19
C ILE A 530 -3.93 -1.97 -63.30
N LYS A 531 -2.99 -2.72 -63.87
CA LYS A 531 -2.20 -3.73 -63.15
C LYS A 531 -1.26 -3.05 -62.14
N PRO A 532 -0.85 -3.74 -61.06
CA PRO A 532 0.12 -3.21 -60.11
C PRO A 532 1.38 -2.72 -60.84
N ILE A 533 1.80 -1.48 -60.59
CA ILE A 533 2.98 -0.90 -61.24
C ILE A 533 4.19 -1.25 -60.39
N ARG A 534 4.97 -2.23 -60.86
CA ARG A 534 6.29 -2.54 -60.32
C ARG A 534 7.28 -1.49 -60.80
N TRP A 535 8.12 -1.01 -59.91
CA TRP A 535 9.15 -0.03 -60.27
C TRP A 535 10.48 -0.38 -59.59
N GLN A 536 11.58 0.03 -60.23
CA GLN A 536 12.96 -0.18 -59.79
C GLN A 536 13.71 1.15 -59.68
N ALA A 537 14.82 1.14 -58.94
CA ALA A 537 15.67 2.31 -58.68
C ALA A 537 16.04 3.04 -59.98
N GLY A 538 15.82 4.37 -60.00
CA GLY A 538 16.12 5.23 -61.15
C GLY A 538 15.01 5.37 -62.20
N GLN A 539 13.86 4.70 -62.06
CA GLN A 539 12.71 4.90 -62.95
C GLN A 539 11.86 6.11 -62.54
N LYS A 540 11.49 6.96 -63.52
CA LYS A 540 10.50 8.04 -63.31
C LYS A 540 9.10 7.43 -63.13
N ILE A 541 8.41 7.80 -62.06
CA ILE A 541 7.02 7.40 -61.81
C ILE A 541 6.12 8.19 -62.79
N PRO A 542 5.15 7.57 -63.49
CA PRO A 542 4.28 8.29 -64.42
C PRO A 542 3.36 9.28 -63.67
N TYR A 543 3.33 10.53 -64.14
CA TYR A 543 2.39 11.55 -63.67
C TYR A 543 0.97 11.21 -64.11
N SER A 544 0.01 11.24 -63.19
CA SER A 544 -1.43 11.29 -63.54
C SER A 544 -1.98 12.65 -63.14
N CYS A 545 -2.03 13.60 -64.08
CA CYS A 545 -2.73 14.86 -63.90
C CYS A 545 -4.13 14.73 -64.51
N SER A 546 -5.17 14.88 -63.68
CA SER A 546 -6.56 14.88 -64.14
C SER A 546 -6.97 16.27 -64.64
N CYS A 547 -6.43 16.68 -65.79
CA CYS A 547 -6.92 17.83 -66.55
C CYS A 547 -6.78 17.47 -68.04
N GLY A 548 -7.90 17.34 -68.76
CA GLY A 548 -7.88 16.95 -70.17
C GLY A 548 -7.31 18.02 -71.10
N GLY A 549 -6.81 17.57 -72.27
CA GLY A 549 -6.50 18.42 -73.42
C GLY A 549 -5.12 18.15 -74.02
N LEU A 550 -5.10 17.67 -75.26
CA LEU A 550 -3.94 17.40 -76.12
C LEU A 550 -3.03 18.63 -76.28
N PHE A 551 -1.68 18.45 -76.24
CA PHE A 551 -0.69 18.96 -77.21
C PHE A 551 0.66 18.23 -77.04
N PRO A 552 1.47 18.04 -78.11
CA PRO A 552 2.79 17.42 -78.06
C PRO A 552 3.90 18.40 -77.67
N ALA A 553 5.06 17.79 -77.40
CA ALA A 553 6.34 18.34 -76.96
C ALA A 553 6.81 19.62 -77.65
N ASP A 554 7.52 20.48 -76.91
CA ASP A 554 8.85 21.03 -77.26
C ASP A 554 9.44 21.85 -76.08
N ASP A 555 10.69 21.54 -75.73
CA ASP A 555 11.77 22.34 -75.11
C ASP A 555 11.48 23.48 -74.09
N LEU A 556 11.81 23.22 -72.81
CA LEU A 556 12.86 23.87 -71.96
C LEU A 556 12.61 23.67 -70.46
#